data_AF-A0AAU5F0A6-F1
#
_entry.id   AF-A0AAU5F0A6-F1
#
_cell.length_a   1.000
_cell.length_b   1.000
_cell.length_c   1.000
_cell.angle_alpha   90.00
_cell.angle_beta   90.00
_cell.angle_gamma   90.00
#
_symmetry.space_group_name_H-M   'P 1'
#
loop_
_entity.id
_entity.type
_entity.pdbx_description
1 polymer ?
#
loop_
_entity_poly.entity_id
_entity_poly.type
_entity_poly.pdbx_seq_one_letter_code
_entity_poly.pdbx_strand_id
1 'polypeptide(L)'
;MFGRLGAPEIILILVVIVLLFGAKKLPDMARSLGKSARILKSEAKAMKTEGQQTAPADPPQPGEQPPVQRTIQSAPGDVSSSRPVTEPTDSTR
;
A
#
# COMPACT_ATOMS: atom_id res chain seq x y z
N MET A 1 44.93 -3.50 1.05
CA MET A 1 44.64 -4.48 -0.04
C MET A 1 43.26 -5.14 0.13
N PHE A 2 42.21 -4.40 0.51
CA PHE A 2 40.84 -4.94 0.73
C PHE A 2 39.75 -4.08 0.06
N GLY A 3 40.12 -3.14 -0.80
CA GLY A 3 39.19 -2.17 -1.43
C GLY A 3 38.64 -2.61 -2.80
N ARG A 4 38.76 -3.89 -3.16
CA ARG A 4 38.27 -4.42 -4.45
C ARG A 4 37.20 -5.48 -4.28
N LEU A 5 36.39 -5.41 -3.22
CA LEU A 5 35.06 -6.04 -3.24
C LEU A 5 34.20 -5.25 -4.25
N GLY A 6 34.56 -5.39 -5.52
CA GLY A 6 33.96 -4.68 -6.62
C GLY A 6 32.74 -5.44 -7.11
N ALA A 7 32.11 -4.86 -8.14
CA ALA A 7 31.10 -5.54 -8.92
C ALA A 7 31.47 -7.01 -9.32
N PRO A 8 32.72 -7.35 -9.69
CA PRO A 8 33.04 -8.72 -10.09
C PRO A 8 32.88 -9.77 -8.98
N GLU A 9 33.35 -9.52 -7.75
CA GLU A 9 33.17 -10.45 -6.64
C GLU A 9 31.69 -10.68 -6.30
N ILE A 10 30.88 -9.62 -6.31
CA ILE A 10 29.44 -9.73 -6.08
C ILE A 10 28.77 -10.57 -7.16
N ILE A 11 29.14 -10.36 -8.43
CA ILE A 11 28.65 -11.16 -9.56
C ILE A 11 29.04 -12.63 -9.39
N LEU A 12 30.28 -12.92 -8.99
CA LEU A 12 30.74 -14.30 -8.79
C LEU A 12 29.95 -15.01 -7.68
N ILE A 13 29.68 -14.33 -6.56
CA ILE A 13 28.83 -14.87 -5.49
C ILE A 13 27.40 -15.10 -6.00
N LEU A 14 26.81 -14.15 -6.73
CA LEU A 14 25.48 -14.31 -7.31
C LEU A 14 25.40 -15.50 -8.26
N VAL A 15 26.43 -15.71 -9.10
CA VAL A 15 26.50 -16.88 -9.99
C VAL A 15 26.48 -18.18 -9.18
N VAL A 16 27.28 -18.29 -8.12
CA VAL A 16 27.28 -19.47 -7.24
C VAL A 16 25.91 -19.71 -6.62
N ILE A 17 25.26 -18.67 -6.10
CA ILE A 17 23.91 -18.78 -5.52
C ILE A 17 22.91 -19.23 -6.58
N VAL A 18 22.97 -18.69 -7.80
CA VAL A 18 22.09 -19.09 -8.91
C VAL A 18 22.35 -20.53 -9.34
N LEU A 19 23.58 -21.04 -9.28
CA LEU A 19 23.87 -22.45 -9.56
C LEU A 19 23.31 -23.39 -8.50
N LEU A 20 23.35 -22.99 -7.22
CA LEU A 20 22.82 -23.80 -6.11
C LEU A 20 21.29 -23.82 -6.05
N PHE A 21 20.66 -22.66 -6.19
CA PHE A 21 19.20 -22.50 -6.03
C PHE A 21 18.44 -22.50 -7.36
N GLY A 22 19.09 -22.15 -8.46
CA GLY A 22 18.50 -21.99 -9.79
C GLY A 22 18.00 -20.58 -10.08
N ALA A 23 18.09 -20.16 -11.35
CA ALA A 23 17.68 -18.82 -11.82
C ALA A 23 16.18 -18.51 -11.58
N LYS A 24 15.33 -19.53 -11.43
CA LYS A 24 13.90 -19.35 -11.18
C LYS A 24 13.56 -19.24 -9.68
N LYS A 25 14.37 -19.80 -8.78
CA LYS A 25 14.09 -19.79 -7.33
C LYS A 25 14.50 -18.49 -6.66
N LEU A 26 15.59 -17.87 -7.10
CA LEU A 26 16.03 -16.57 -6.56
C LEU A 26 14.95 -15.47 -6.67
N PRO A 27 14.35 -15.21 -7.84
CA PRO A 27 13.31 -14.18 -7.97
C PRO A 27 12.00 -14.58 -7.27
N ASP A 28 11.68 -15.87 -7.21
CA ASP A 28 10.49 -16.38 -6.55
C ASP A 28 10.57 -16.17 -5.02
N MET A 29 11.71 -16.55 -4.42
CA MET A 29 12.00 -16.30 -3.01
C MET A 29 12.06 -14.80 -2.68
N ALA A 30 12.68 -14.00 -3.54
CA ALA A 30 12.71 -12.54 -3.35
C ALA A 30 11.31 -11.93 -3.41
N ARG A 31 10.44 -12.39 -4.31
CA ARG A 31 9.05 -11.92 -4.43
C ARG A 31 8.21 -12.32 -3.23
N SER A 32 8.31 -13.56 -2.74
CA SER A 32 7.56 -14.00 -1.57
C SER A 32 8.03 -13.30 -0.30
N LEU A 33 9.35 -13.21 -0.08
CA LEU A 33 9.94 -12.49 1.05
C LEU A 33 9.63 -10.99 1.00
N GLY A 34 9.67 -10.38 -0.20
CA GLY A 34 9.35 -8.97 -0.39
C GLY A 34 7.89 -8.63 -0.08
N LYS A 35 6.94 -9.53 -0.40
CA LYS A 35 5.54 -9.38 0.00
C LYS A 35 5.38 -9.39 1.52
N SER A 36 5.97 -10.39 2.20
CA SER A 36 5.94 -10.46 3.67
C SER A 36 6.60 -9.24 4.32
N ALA A 37 7.78 -8.84 3.84
CA ALA A 37 8.49 -7.67 4.35
C ALA A 37 7.73 -6.35 4.12
N ARG A 38 6.95 -6.23 3.03
CA ARG A 38 6.11 -5.06 2.77
C ARG A 38 4.97 -4.94 3.77
N ILE A 39 4.29 -6.06 4.08
CA ILE A 39 3.20 -6.09 5.05
C ILE A 39 3.75 -5.71 6.43
N LEU A 40 4.80 -6.40 6.88
CA LEU A 40 5.48 -6.14 8.14
C LEU A 40 5.99 -4.69 8.25
N LYS A 41 6.57 -4.13 7.18
CA LYS A 41 7.03 -2.74 7.17
C LYS A 41 5.88 -1.74 7.24
N SER A 42 4.71 -2.05 6.69
CA SER A 42 3.54 -1.17 6.70
C SER A 42 2.93 -1.14 8.10
N GLU A 43 2.77 -2.31 8.72
CA GLU A 43 2.30 -2.44 10.11
C GLU A 43 3.29 -1.81 11.09
N ALA A 44 4.60 -2.09 10.95
CA ALA A 44 5.63 -1.49 11.79
C ALA A 44 5.70 0.04 11.65
N LYS A 45 5.40 0.59 10.46
CA LYS A 45 5.31 2.05 10.26
C LYS A 45 4.08 2.64 10.93
N ALA A 46 2.93 1.97 10.89
CA ALA A 46 1.72 2.42 11.58
C ALA A 46 1.95 2.49 13.10
N MET A 47 2.51 1.43 13.68
CA MET A 47 2.88 1.39 15.11
C MET A 47 3.88 2.48 15.51
N LYS A 48 4.89 2.74 14.67
CA LYS A 48 5.88 3.81 14.93
C LYS A 48 5.27 5.21 14.84
N THR A 49 4.25 5.40 14.01
CA THR A 49 3.58 6.70 13.82
C THR A 49 2.63 6.98 14.99
N GLU A 50 1.90 5.98 15.46
CA GLU A 50 1.01 6.09 16.63
C GLU A 50 1.79 6.33 17.94
N GLY A 51 2.99 5.75 18.07
CA GLY A 51 3.87 6.01 19.22
C GLY A 51 4.57 7.38 19.21
N GLN A 52 4.49 8.15 18.12
CA GLN A 52 5.04 9.52 18.03
C GLN A 52 3.98 10.61 18.17
N GLN A 53 2.69 10.27 18.23
CA GLN A 53 1.59 11.25 18.26
C GLN A 53 1.09 11.62 19.68
N THR A 54 1.81 11.22 20.73
CA THR A 54 1.49 11.57 22.13
C THR A 54 2.38 12.68 22.72
N ALA A 55 2.95 13.56 21.89
CA ALA A 55 3.54 14.81 22.35
C ALA A 55 2.53 15.96 22.11
N PRO A 56 2.05 16.67 23.14
CA PRO A 56 1.16 17.81 22.95
C PRO A 56 1.98 19.00 22.45
N ALA A 57 1.67 19.47 21.24
CA ALA A 57 2.06 20.79 20.79
C ALA A 57 0.84 21.46 20.11
N ASP A 58 0.51 22.63 20.66
CA ASP A 58 -0.57 23.59 20.44
C ASP A 58 -1.35 23.68 19.09
N PRO A 59 -2.64 24.10 19.12
CA PRO A 59 -3.37 24.71 18.00
C PRO A 59 -3.15 26.24 17.93
N PRO A 60 -3.74 27.02 17.01
CA PRO A 60 -3.94 26.91 15.56
C PRO A 60 -3.21 28.05 14.78
N GLN A 61 -2.91 27.89 13.49
CA GLN A 61 -2.61 29.04 12.61
C GLN A 61 -3.56 29.10 11.39
N PRO A 62 -4.37 30.17 11.28
CA PRO A 62 -5.24 30.47 10.15
C PRO A 62 -4.46 31.19 9.03
N GLY A 63 -4.59 30.71 7.78
CA GLY A 63 -4.05 31.38 6.61
C GLY A 63 -3.50 30.41 5.58
N GLU A 64 -4.35 29.99 4.65
CA GLU A 64 -4.09 29.96 3.20
C GLU A 64 -5.27 29.26 2.50
N GLN A 65 -6.38 29.99 2.36
CA GLN A 65 -7.28 29.76 1.23
C GLN A 65 -6.73 30.59 0.05
N PRO A 66 -6.51 29.95 -1.11
CA PRO A 66 -6.91 30.59 -2.35
C PRO A 66 -8.10 29.88 -3.01
N PRO A 67 -8.91 30.61 -3.78
CA PRO A 67 -10.33 30.34 -3.90
C PRO A 67 -10.71 29.59 -5.19
N VAL A 68 -11.78 28.81 -5.07
CA VAL A 68 -12.84 28.52 -6.06
C VAL A 68 -12.53 27.82 -7.40
N GLN A 69 -13.45 26.87 -7.69
CA GLN A 69 -13.94 26.40 -8.99
C GLN A 69 -13.21 25.22 -9.67
N ARG A 70 -13.64 24.02 -9.28
CA ARG A 70 -14.45 23.15 -10.17
C ARG A 70 -15.37 22.28 -9.32
N THR A 71 -16.49 22.89 -8.97
CA THR A 71 -17.72 22.22 -8.56
C THR A 71 -18.05 21.11 -9.56
N ILE A 72 -18.04 19.87 -9.07
CA ILE A 72 -18.96 18.78 -9.38
C ILE A 72 -19.86 19.05 -10.61
N GLN A 73 -19.46 18.53 -11.77
CA GLN A 73 -20.35 18.38 -12.92
C GLN A 73 -20.21 16.98 -13.49
N SER A 74 -20.78 16.02 -12.78
CA SER A 74 -21.30 14.79 -13.35
C SER A 74 -22.82 14.97 -13.40
N ALA A 75 -23.40 14.83 -14.59
CA ALA A 75 -24.72 15.32 -14.95
C ALA A 75 -25.89 14.85 -14.03
N PRO A 76 -26.94 15.69 -13.86
CA PRO A 76 -28.23 15.24 -13.36
C PRO A 76 -28.93 14.44 -14.45
N GLY A 77 -29.18 13.14 -14.26
CA GLY A 77 -29.85 12.39 -15.33
C GLY A 77 -30.15 10.90 -15.20
N ASP A 78 -29.93 10.22 -14.07
CA ASP A 78 -30.34 8.80 -13.99
C ASP A 78 -30.81 8.40 -12.58
N VAL A 79 -31.99 8.91 -12.23
CA VAL A 79 -32.84 8.39 -11.15
C VAL A 79 -34.27 8.30 -11.66
N SER A 80 -34.51 7.52 -12.72
CA SER A 80 -35.89 7.30 -13.19
C SER A 80 -36.10 6.00 -13.99
N SER A 81 -35.74 4.86 -13.42
CA SER A 81 -36.57 3.63 -13.43
C SER A 81 -35.79 2.59 -12.63
N SER A 82 -36.13 2.31 -11.38
CA SER A 82 -37.31 1.50 -11.06
C SER A 82 -37.77 1.81 -9.64
N ARG A 83 -39.02 2.26 -9.57
CA ARG A 83 -39.84 2.56 -8.38
C ARG A 83 -40.00 1.31 -7.47
N PRO A 84 -40.62 1.43 -6.28
CA PRO A 84 -40.20 0.88 -4.99
C PRO A 84 -41.11 -0.30 -4.60
N VAL A 85 -41.19 -0.63 -3.30
CA VAL A 85 -42.32 -1.36 -2.67
C VAL A 85 -42.31 -2.87 -2.98
N THR A 86 -42.27 -3.83 -2.06
CA THR A 86 -42.62 -3.93 -0.63
C THR A 86 -42.18 -5.33 -0.17
N GLU A 87 -41.57 -5.47 1.00
CA GLU A 87 -41.78 -6.66 1.86
C GLU A 87 -43.27 -6.70 2.24
N PRO A 88 -43.95 -7.87 2.29
CA PRO A 88 -43.74 -8.84 3.37
C PRO A 88 -44.06 -10.31 3.01
N THR A 89 -43.92 -11.20 4.00
CA THR A 89 -44.71 -12.43 4.25
C THR A 89 -43.95 -13.75 4.08
N ASP A 90 -43.37 -14.18 5.20
CA ASP A 90 -43.57 -15.50 5.82
C ASP A 90 -44.49 -16.44 5.02
N SER A 91 -43.92 -17.48 4.41
CA SER A 91 -44.70 -18.59 3.84
C SER A 91 -43.94 -19.90 4.03
N THR A 92 -44.15 -20.46 5.22
CA THR A 92 -44.37 -21.89 5.53
C THR A 92 -44.13 -22.92 4.42
N ARG A 93 -43.21 -23.87 4.64
CA ARG A 93 -43.55 -25.31 4.77
C ARG A 93 -42.40 -26.11 5.38
#